data_AF-D2Z2W5-F1
#
_entry.id   AF-D2Z2W5-F1
#
_cell.length_a   1.000
_cell.length_b   1.000
_cell.length_c   1.000
_cell.angle_alpha   90.00
_cell.angle_beta   90.00
_cell.angle_gamma   90.00
#
_symmetry.space_group_name_H-M   'P 1'
#
loop_
_entity.id
_entity.type
_entity.pdbx_description
1 polymer ?
#
loop_
_entity_poly.entity_id
_entity_poly.type
_entity_poly.pdbx_seq_one_letter_code
_entity_poly.pdbx_strand_id
1 'polypeptide(L)'
;MLEVIVAVAVLGLVAAGSLKLSITATKALDSVRGESRFLDRIQALEADLLSGKLSDNGEEDGMEWDTSGYSYPLMDGLWRINYRKLDVELDGRTMSFYIP
;
A
#
# COMPACT_ATOMS: atom_id res chain seq x y z
N MET A 1 -11.92 -50.28 -18.36
CA MET A 1 -12.25 -49.09 -19.15
C MET A 1 -12.82 -47.95 -18.29
N LEU A 2 -13.89 -48.18 -17.51
CA LEU A 2 -14.48 -47.16 -16.61
C LEU A 2 -13.45 -46.54 -15.65
N GLU A 3 -12.63 -47.38 -15.01
CA GLU A 3 -11.59 -46.96 -14.07
C GLU A 3 -10.60 -45.95 -14.67
N VAL A 4 -10.17 -46.18 -15.91
CA VAL A 4 -9.25 -45.29 -16.63
C VAL A 4 -9.92 -43.95 -16.93
N ILE A 5 -11.19 -43.97 -17.32
CA ILE A 5 -11.96 -42.74 -17.61
C ILE A 5 -12.14 -41.92 -16.33
N VAL A 6 -12.45 -42.57 -15.20
CA VAL A 6 -12.57 -41.89 -13.90
C VAL A 6 -11.23 -41.31 -13.45
N ALA A 7 -10.14 -42.06 -13.59
CA ALA A 7 -8.81 -41.58 -13.25
C ALA A 7 -8.43 -40.33 -14.05
N VAL A 8 -8.67 -40.33 -15.36
CA VAL A 8 -8.40 -39.17 -16.23
C VAL A 8 -9.28 -37.97 -15.85
N ALA A 9 -10.56 -38.20 -15.52
CA ALA A 9 -11.46 -37.14 -15.08
C ALA A 9 -10.99 -36.49 -13.77
N VAL A 10 -10.57 -37.29 -12.79
CA VAL A 10 -10.02 -36.79 -11.51
C VAL A 10 -8.73 -36.01 -11.74
N LEU A 11 -7.82 -36.52 -12.57
CA LEU A 11 -6.57 -35.83 -12.90
C LEU A 11 -6.82 -34.48 -13.58
N GLY A 12 -7.76 -34.42 -14.53
CA GLY A 12 -8.15 -33.17 -15.18
C GLY A 12 -8.72 -32.15 -14.19
N LEU A 13 -9.56 -32.60 -13.25
CA LEU A 13 -10.16 -31.73 -12.24
C LEU A 13 -9.11 -31.19 -11.25
N VAL A 14 -8.18 -32.04 -10.81
CA VAL A 14 -7.07 -31.66 -9.91
C VAL A 14 -6.14 -30.67 -10.61
N ALA A 15 -5.78 -30.91 -11.87
CA ALA A 15 -4.92 -30.02 -12.64
C ALA A 15 -5.58 -28.65 -12.88
N ALA A 16 -6.87 -28.62 -13.20
CA ALA A 16 -7.61 -27.37 -13.37
C ALA A 16 -7.71 -26.60 -12.04
N GLY A 17 -7.95 -27.31 -10.93
CA GLY A 17 -8.00 -26.73 -9.59
C GLY A 17 -6.68 -26.09 -9.19
N SER A 18 -5.57 -26.83 -9.32
CA SER A 18 -4.23 -26.35 -8.93
C SER A 18 -3.79 -25.14 -9.76
N LEU A 19 -4.09 -25.11 -11.05
CA LEU A 19 -3.79 -23.97 -11.91
C LEU A 19 -4.56 -22.71 -11.47
N LYS A 20 -5.85 -22.83 -11.17
CA LYS A 20 -6.67 -21.71 -10.70
C LYS A 20 -6.17 -21.16 -9.35
N LEU A 21 -5.80 -22.06 -8.44
CA LEU A 21 -5.20 -21.70 -7.14
C LEU A 21 -3.88 -20.95 -7.33
N SER A 22 -2.99 -21.44 -8.19
CA SER A 22 -1.70 -20.80 -8.50
C SER A 22 -1.89 -19.38 -9.07
N ILE A 23 -2.82 -19.21 -10.01
CA ILE A 23 -3.15 -17.90 -10.59
C ILE A 23 -3.72 -16.95 -9.52
N THR A 24 -4.53 -17.46 -8.60
CA THR A 24 -5.11 -16.64 -7.53
C THR A 24 -4.05 -16.23 -6.51
N ALA A 25 -3.15 -17.15 -6.15
CA ALA A 25 -2.04 -16.89 -5.23
C ALA A 25 -1.05 -15.86 -5.80
N THR A 26 -0.72 -15.96 -7.10
CA THR A 26 0.15 -14.99 -7.77
C THR A 26 -0.47 -13.60 -7.79
N LYS A 27 -1.77 -13.47 -8.12
CA LYS A 27 -2.48 -12.18 -8.04
C LYS A 27 -2.48 -11.59 -6.62
N ALA A 28 -2.70 -12.41 -5.61
CA ALA A 28 -2.66 -11.97 -4.22
C ALA A 28 -1.25 -11.49 -3.82
N LEU A 29 -0.21 -12.24 -4.20
CA LEU A 29 1.19 -11.86 -3.95
C LEU A 29 1.56 -10.56 -4.67
N ASP A 30 1.13 -10.37 -5.91
CA ASP A 30 1.40 -9.14 -6.66
C ASP A 30 0.69 -7.93 -6.05
N SER A 31 -0.54 -8.11 -5.54
CA SER A 31 -1.24 -7.07 -4.79
C SER A 31 -0.47 -6.67 -3.52
N VAL A 32 -0.01 -7.66 -2.74
CA VAL A 32 0.78 -7.41 -1.52
C VAL A 32 2.11 -6.74 -1.83
N ARG A 33 2.80 -7.15 -2.90
CA ARG A 33 4.04 -6.51 -3.37
C ARG A 33 3.83 -5.08 -3.85
N GLY A 34 2.69 -4.80 -4.48
CA GLY A 34 2.29 -3.43 -4.84
C GLY A 34 2.14 -2.56 -3.59
N GLU A 35 1.44 -3.07 -2.59
CA GLU A 35 1.23 -2.37 -1.32
C GLU A 35 2.52 -2.13 -0.55
N SER A 36 3.37 -3.15 -0.45
CA SER A 36 4.68 -3.03 0.22
C SER A 36 5.53 -1.94 -0.41
N ARG A 37 5.63 -1.89 -1.75
CA ARG A 37 6.41 -0.87 -2.45
C ARG A 37 5.87 0.54 -2.24
N PHE A 38 4.55 0.70 -2.14
CA PHE A 38 3.93 1.98 -1.84
C PHE A 38 4.31 2.45 -0.42
N LEU A 39 4.19 1.56 0.57
CA LEU A 39 4.57 1.86 1.95
C LEU A 39 6.07 2.16 2.10
N ASP A 40 6.92 1.41 1.42
CA ASP A 40 8.38 1.63 1.43
C ASP A 40 8.73 3.02 0.87
N ARG A 41 8.06 3.46 -0.20
CA ARG A 41 8.25 4.81 -0.76
C ARG A 41 7.75 5.89 0.20
N ILE A 42 6.62 5.68 0.85
CA ILE A 42 6.09 6.62 1.85
C ILE A 42 7.07 6.77 3.03
N GLN A 43 7.62 5.66 3.54
CA GLN A 43 8.62 5.72 4.61
C GLN A 43 9.89 6.47 4.18
N ALA A 44 10.34 6.28 2.94
CA ALA A 44 11.47 7.03 2.41
C ALA A 44 11.16 8.54 2.33
N LEU A 45 9.98 8.91 1.82
CA LEU A 45 9.51 10.29 1.77
C LEU A 45 9.45 10.92 3.16
N GLU A 46 8.85 10.23 4.14
CA GLU A 46 8.78 10.70 5.52
C GLU A 46 10.18 10.96 6.10
N ALA A 47 11.11 10.02 5.91
CA ALA A 47 12.48 10.16 6.37
C ALA A 47 13.20 11.35 5.72
N ASP A 48 13.02 11.56 4.41
CA ASP A 48 13.67 12.65 3.70
C ASP A 48 13.06 14.03 4.05
N LEU A 49 11.75 14.11 4.29
CA LEU A 49 11.07 15.30 4.82
C LEU A 49 11.51 15.64 6.24
N LEU A 50 11.59 14.65 7.14
CA LEU A 50 12.09 14.85 8.50
C LEU A 50 13.57 15.24 8.53
N SER A 51 14.35 14.80 7.53
CA SER A 51 15.75 15.19 7.38
C SER A 51 15.97 16.57 6.75
N GLY A 52 14.91 17.21 6.25
CA GLY A 52 14.95 18.52 5.60
C GLY A 52 15.60 18.51 4.21
N LYS A 53 15.69 17.34 3.57
CA LYS A 53 16.20 17.22 2.19
C LYS A 53 15.16 17.60 1.15
N LEU A 54 13.89 17.35 1.46
CA LEU A 54 12.75 17.65 0.59
C LEU A 54 11.99 18.85 1.13
N SER A 55 11.34 19.56 0.21
CA SER A 55 10.41 20.64 0.57
C SER A 55 9.08 20.07 1.06
N ASP A 56 8.37 20.84 1.89
CA ASP A 56 7.09 20.43 2.48
C ASP A 56 6.05 19.99 1.44
N ASN A 57 6.12 20.54 0.22
CA ASN A 57 5.27 20.17 -0.91
C ASN A 57 6.13 19.89 -2.15
N GLY A 58 5.72 18.94 -2.99
CA GLY A 58 6.45 18.62 -4.21
C GLY A 58 5.85 17.47 -5.01
N GLU A 59 6.50 17.20 -6.15
CA GLU A 59 6.23 16.05 -7.00
C GLU A 59 7.57 15.42 -7.41
N GLU A 60 7.72 14.11 -7.22
CA GLU A 60 8.91 13.36 -7.63
C GLU A 60 8.52 11.94 -8.06
N ASP A 61 9.01 11.49 -9.22
CA ASP A 61 8.74 10.13 -9.76
C ASP A 61 7.25 9.73 -9.77
N GLY A 62 6.37 10.68 -10.04
CA GLY A 62 4.90 10.51 -10.06
C GLY A 62 4.25 10.41 -8.68
N MET A 63 5.02 10.63 -7.60
CA MET A 63 4.52 10.83 -6.24
C MET A 63 4.35 12.33 -6.00
N GLU A 64 3.13 12.76 -5.73
CA GLU A 64 2.82 14.13 -5.28
C GLU A 64 2.61 14.13 -3.78
N TRP A 65 3.14 15.14 -3.09
CA TRP A 65 2.91 15.31 -1.66
C TRP A 65 2.67 16.76 -1.26
N ASP A 66 1.82 16.94 -0.26
CA ASP A 66 1.54 18.22 0.39
C ASP A 66 1.57 18.05 1.91
N THR A 67 2.26 18.97 2.57
CA THR A 67 2.33 19.02 4.03
C THR A 67 1.56 20.23 4.54
N SER A 68 0.51 19.98 5.32
CA SER A 68 -0.33 21.01 5.93
C SER A 68 -0.21 21.02 7.46
N GLY A 69 -0.20 22.21 8.07
CA GLY A 69 -0.19 22.34 9.53
C GLY A 69 -1.51 21.86 10.14
N TYR A 70 -1.45 20.93 11.09
CA TYR A 70 -2.63 20.39 11.77
C TYR A 70 -2.50 20.56 13.29
N SER A 71 -3.48 21.21 13.93
CA SER A 71 -3.49 21.40 15.38
C SER A 71 -4.65 20.64 15.98
N TYR A 72 -4.35 19.66 16.84
CA TYR A 72 -5.37 18.86 17.50
C TYR A 72 -5.59 19.35 18.94
N PRO A 73 -6.83 19.74 19.32
CA PRO A 73 -7.14 20.14 20.69
C PRO A 73 -7.25 18.91 21.60
N LEU A 74 -6.59 18.95 22.76
CA LEU A 74 -6.69 17.98 23.83
C LEU A 74 -7.25 18.62 25.10
N MET A 75 -7.82 17.80 25.98
CA MET A 75 -8.38 18.24 27.26
C MET A 75 -9.32 19.46 27.10
N ASP A 76 -10.31 19.33 26.22
CA ASP A 76 -11.32 20.36 26.00
C ASP A 76 -10.73 21.73 25.57
N GLY A 77 -9.59 21.69 24.86
CA GLY A 77 -8.90 22.88 24.36
C GLY A 77 -7.88 23.51 25.32
N LEU A 78 -7.67 22.92 26.50
CA LEU A 78 -6.61 23.34 27.42
C LEU A 78 -5.21 23.11 26.83
N TRP A 79 -5.06 22.09 25.98
CA TRP A 79 -3.80 21.73 25.35
C TRP A 79 -3.98 21.62 23.83
N ARG A 80 -2.94 22.00 23.08
CA ARG A 80 -2.89 21.86 21.61
C ARG A 80 -1.62 21.13 21.24
N ILE A 81 -1.75 20.05 20.48
CA ILE A 81 -0.60 19.42 19.84
C ILE A 81 -0.59 19.82 18.38
N ASN A 82 0.54 20.36 17.94
CA ASN A 82 0.77 20.69 16.54
C ASN A 82 1.44 19.48 15.89
N TYR A 83 0.86 19.06 14.78
CA TYR A 83 1.37 18.06 13.87
C TYR A 83 1.42 18.68 12.49
N ARG A 84 2.12 18.01 11.59
CA ARG A 84 2.01 18.23 10.16
C ARG A 84 1.25 17.05 9.56
N LYS A 85 0.25 17.33 8.75
CA LYS A 85 -0.50 16.34 7.98
C LYS A 85 0.15 16.25 6.61
N LEU A 86 0.65 15.07 6.28
CA LEU A 86 1.26 14.75 5.01
C LEU A 86 0.26 13.96 4.17
N ASP A 87 -0.18 14.56 3.07
CA ASP A 87 -1.03 13.95 2.07
C ASP A 87 -0.14 13.53 0.90
N VAL A 88 -0.19 12.24 0.52
CA VAL A 88 0.61 11.66 -0.56
C VAL A 88 -0.29 11.00 -1.58
N GLU A 89 -0.05 11.29 -2.85
CA GLU A 89 -0.69 10.65 -3.99
C GLU A 89 0.36 9.94 -4.87
N LEU A 90 0.14 8.65 -5.18
CA LEU A 90 0.95 7.89 -6.12
C LEU A 90 0.06 6.93 -6.91
N ASP A 91 0.15 6.97 -8.24
CA ASP A 91 -0.58 6.06 -9.14
C ASP A 91 -2.10 5.99 -8.85
N GLY A 92 -2.70 7.13 -8.48
CA GLY A 92 -4.12 7.25 -8.12
C GLY A 92 -4.49 6.67 -6.75
N ARG A 93 -3.50 6.31 -5.92
CA ARG A 93 -3.67 5.94 -4.51
C ARG A 93 -3.31 7.13 -3.64
N THR A 94 -4.16 7.43 -2.67
CA THR A 94 -3.93 8.53 -1.73
C THR A 94 -3.76 7.99 -0.32
N MET A 95 -2.79 8.50 0.43
CA MET A 95 -2.58 8.19 1.84
C MET A 95 -2.28 9.47 2.62
N SER A 96 -2.95 9.63 3.76
CA SER A 96 -2.73 10.74 4.68
C SER A 96 -2.15 10.24 5.99
N PHE A 97 -1.09 10.86 6.49
CA PHE A 97 -0.52 10.55 7.80
C PHE A 97 -0.04 11.80 8.53
N TYR A 98 0.16 11.67 9.83
CA TYR A 98 0.55 12.78 10.70
C TYR A 98 1.99 12.61 11.14
N ILE A 99 2.82 13.57 10.76
CA ILE A 99 4.22 13.66 11.17
C ILE A 99 4.38 14.75 12.26
N PRO A 100 5.34 14.60 13.18
CA PRO A 100 5.61 15.62 14.19
C PRO A 100 6.17 16.94 13.60
#